data_AF-A0A3Q4MI14-F1
#
_entry.id   AF-A0A3Q4MI14-F1
#
_cell.length_a   1.000
_cell.length_b   1.000
_cell.length_c   1.000
_cell.angle_alpha   90.00
_cell.angle_beta   90.00
_cell.angle_gamma   90.00
#
_symmetry.space_group_name_H-M   'P 1'
#
loop_
_entity.id
_entity.type
_entity.pdbx_description
1 polymer ?
#
loop_
_entity_poly.entity_id
_entity_poly.type
_entity_poly.pdbx_seq_one_letter_code
_entity_poly.pdbx_strand_id
1 'polypeptide(L)'
;MLFYTQLFTSKRGSLAKIWLAAHWEKKLTKAHVFECNLETTIREIISPKVRIGLRSSGHLLLGVVRIYSRKAKYLLADCSDALIKIKTAFRPGHTDLPVEGLEATIKAITLVEDFTTFDPQLPDPRHCFPHFSNTSNLD
;
A
#
# COMPACT_ATOMS: atom_id res chain seq x y z
N MET A 1 21.76 -34.04 21.22
CA MET A 1 21.11 -33.89 19.90
C MET A 1 19.62 -34.24 20.07
N LEU A 2 18.79 -33.28 20.53
CA LEU A 2 17.37 -33.51 20.90
C LEU A 2 16.42 -32.40 20.42
N PHE A 3 16.95 -31.34 19.81
CA PHE A 3 16.16 -30.21 19.31
C PHE A 3 15.50 -30.48 17.94
N TYR A 4 16.01 -31.47 17.21
CA TYR A 4 15.61 -31.72 15.83
C TYR A 4 14.22 -32.33 15.74
N THR A 5 13.88 -33.28 16.61
CA THR A 5 12.56 -33.95 16.59
C THR A 5 11.46 -32.98 16.98
N GLN A 6 11.64 -32.18 18.03
CA GLN A 6 10.59 -31.31 18.53
C GLN A 6 10.31 -30.07 17.66
N LEU A 7 11.33 -29.52 16.98
CA LEU A 7 11.15 -28.45 15.99
C LEU A 7 10.45 -28.94 14.71
N PHE A 8 10.69 -30.20 14.30
CA PHE A 8 10.15 -30.77 13.06
C PHE A 8 8.82 -31.52 13.22
N THR A 9 8.40 -31.90 14.44
CA THR A 9 7.08 -32.52 14.67
C THR A 9 5.94 -31.60 14.23
N SER A 10 6.10 -30.27 14.33
CA SER A 10 5.28 -29.31 13.61
C SER A 10 5.96 -28.98 12.28
N LYS A 11 5.66 -29.72 11.22
CA LYS A 11 6.19 -29.49 9.86
C LYS A 11 5.89 -28.09 9.28
N ARG A 12 5.29 -27.17 10.06
CA ARG A 12 4.93 -25.79 9.70
C ARG A 12 5.24 -24.73 10.77
N GLY A 13 6.11 -25.00 11.74
CA GLY A 13 6.48 -23.99 12.75
C GLY A 13 7.32 -22.84 12.17
N SER A 14 7.03 -21.61 12.59
CA SER A 14 7.88 -20.40 12.46
C SER A 14 9.36 -20.68 12.76
N LEU A 15 9.62 -21.41 13.85
CA LEU A 15 10.96 -21.81 14.28
C LEU A 15 11.68 -22.73 13.27
N ALA A 16 10.96 -23.58 12.52
CA ALA A 16 11.56 -24.45 11.52
C ALA A 16 12.08 -23.63 10.32
N LYS A 17 11.36 -22.58 9.91
CA LYS A 17 11.80 -21.65 8.86
C LYS A 17 13.07 -20.90 9.28
N ILE A 18 13.14 -20.46 10.54
CA ILE A 18 14.33 -19.80 11.11
C ILE A 18 15.50 -20.77 11.21
N TRP A 19 15.27 -22.00 11.65
CA TRP A 19 16.29 -23.02 11.74
C TRP A 19 16.87 -23.38 10.36
N LEU A 20 15.99 -23.45 9.35
CA LEU A 20 16.38 -23.62 7.96
C LEU A 20 17.22 -22.43 7.47
N ALA A 21 16.83 -21.20 7.78
CA ALA A 21 17.60 -20.01 7.42
C ALA A 21 18.99 -19.95 8.10
N ALA A 22 19.10 -20.49 9.32
CA ALA A 22 20.36 -20.56 10.04
C ALA A 22 21.37 -21.53 9.39
N HIS A 23 20.90 -22.65 8.83
CA HIS A 23 21.80 -23.70 8.31
C HIS A 23 21.88 -23.76 6.79
N TRP A 24 20.77 -23.50 6.07
CA TRP A 24 20.63 -23.75 4.64
C TRP A 24 20.28 -22.48 3.87
N GLU A 25 21.23 -21.55 3.82
CA GLU A 25 21.07 -20.23 3.21
C GLU A 25 20.65 -20.32 1.72
N LYS A 26 21.26 -21.20 0.93
CA LYS A 26 21.01 -21.31 -0.52
C LYS A 26 19.61 -21.84 -0.88
N LYS A 27 18.91 -22.51 0.04
CA LYS A 27 17.57 -23.09 -0.20
C LYS A 27 16.41 -22.21 0.27
N LEU A 28 16.70 -21.05 0.87
CA LEU A 28 15.66 -20.15 1.37
C LEU A 28 15.12 -19.27 0.24
N THR A 29 13.86 -19.51 -0.16
CA THR A 29 13.20 -18.75 -1.23
C THR A 29 12.72 -17.37 -0.76
N LYS A 30 12.54 -16.41 -1.70
CA LYS A 30 11.98 -15.07 -1.39
C LYS A 30 10.66 -15.20 -0.63
N ALA A 31 9.75 -16.08 -1.07
CA ALA A 31 8.47 -16.34 -0.42
C ALA A 31 8.62 -16.72 1.07
N HIS A 32 9.55 -17.65 1.40
CA HIS A 32 9.78 -18.03 2.80
C HIS A 32 10.28 -16.87 3.67
N VAL A 33 11.11 -15.99 3.11
CA VAL A 33 11.60 -14.80 3.81
C VAL A 33 10.43 -13.87 4.14
N PHE A 34 9.52 -13.63 3.19
CA PHE A 34 8.37 -12.73 3.39
C PHE A 34 7.33 -13.30 4.35
N GLU A 35 6.98 -14.58 4.21
CA GLU A 35 5.98 -15.25 5.06
C GLU A 35 6.45 -15.41 6.52
N CYS A 36 7.76 -15.38 6.77
CA CYS A 36 8.30 -15.48 8.12
C CYS A 36 8.06 -14.18 8.90
N ASN A 37 7.16 -14.23 9.89
CA ASN A 37 6.97 -13.16 10.86
C ASN A 37 8.06 -13.24 11.95
N LEU A 38 8.96 -12.26 11.96
CA LEU A 38 10.07 -12.21 12.91
C LEU A 38 9.61 -11.90 14.32
N GLU A 39 8.61 -11.04 14.49
CA GLU A 39 8.11 -10.61 15.79
C GLU A 39 7.53 -11.79 16.57
N THR A 40 6.65 -12.56 15.95
CA THR A 40 6.07 -13.76 16.57
C THR A 40 7.15 -14.78 16.90
N THR A 41 8.11 -14.98 15.99
CA THR A 41 9.16 -15.97 16.20
C THR A 41 10.13 -15.57 17.31
N ILE A 42 10.47 -14.28 17.44
CA ILE A 42 11.32 -13.77 18.52
C ILE A 42 10.62 -13.96 19.86
N ARG A 43 9.31 -13.68 19.96
CA ARG A 43 8.55 -13.95 21.19
C ARG A 43 8.57 -15.43 21.58
N GLU A 44 8.46 -16.33 20.60
CA GLU A 44 8.57 -17.78 20.83
C GLU A 44 9.97 -18.21 21.27
N ILE A 45 11.03 -17.52 20.85
CA ILE A 45 12.41 -17.78 21.29
C ILE A 45 12.63 -17.27 22.72
N ILE A 46 12.09 -16.09 23.07
CA ILE A 46 12.23 -15.47 24.40
C ILE A 46 11.44 -16.25 25.45
N SER A 47 10.20 -16.64 25.13
CA SER A 47 9.32 -17.38 26.03
C SER A 47 8.92 -18.72 25.40
N PRO A 48 9.84 -19.69 25.34
CA PRO A 48 9.58 -20.94 24.65
C PRO A 48 8.67 -21.86 25.47
N LYS A 49 7.72 -22.50 24.80
CA LYS A 49 6.82 -23.49 25.41
C LYS A 49 7.56 -24.72 25.95
N VAL A 50 8.77 -24.96 25.46
CA VAL A 50 9.63 -26.06 25.89
C VAL A 50 11.07 -25.55 25.98
N ARG A 51 11.84 -26.05 26.96
CA ARG A 51 13.22 -25.60 27.21
C ARG A 51 14.08 -25.66 25.95
N ILE A 52 14.56 -24.48 25.52
CA ILE A 52 15.54 -24.34 24.46
C ILE A 52 16.94 -24.28 25.07
N GLY A 53 17.84 -25.15 24.61
CA GLY A 53 19.24 -25.10 25.02
C GLY A 53 19.94 -23.87 24.45
N LEU A 54 20.87 -23.28 25.22
CA LEU A 54 21.57 -22.04 24.84
C LEU A 54 22.22 -22.13 23.45
N ARG A 55 22.87 -23.26 23.13
CA ARG A 55 23.47 -23.49 21.81
C ARG A 55 22.44 -23.41 20.68
N SER A 56 21.25 -24.01 20.86
CA SER A 56 20.16 -23.93 19.88
C SER A 56 19.61 -22.51 19.76
N SER A 57 19.51 -21.78 20.87
CA SER A 57 19.08 -20.37 20.87
C SER A 57 20.04 -19.50 20.04
N GLY A 58 21.35 -19.72 20.14
CA GLY A 58 22.34 -19.03 19.30
C GLY A 58 22.15 -19.28 17.80
N HIS A 59 21.86 -20.52 17.40
CA HIS A 59 21.54 -20.83 15.99
C HIS A 59 20.22 -20.19 15.54
N LEU A 60 19.20 -20.17 16.39
CA LEU A 60 17.93 -19.51 16.08
C LEU A 60 18.13 -18.00 15.90
N LEU A 61 18.91 -17.35 16.76
CA LEU A 61 19.25 -15.94 16.63
C LEU A 61 19.98 -15.64 15.31
N LEU A 62 20.95 -16.46 14.93
CA LEU A 62 21.63 -16.35 13.63
C LEU A 62 20.63 -16.43 12.46
N GLY A 63 19.68 -17.37 12.53
CA GLY A 63 18.61 -17.50 11.54
C GLY A 63 17.74 -16.24 11.44
N VAL A 64 17.31 -15.68 12.58
CA VAL A 64 16.53 -14.43 12.65
C VAL A 64 17.27 -13.29 11.96
N VAL A 65 18.54 -13.06 12.33
CA VAL A 65 19.34 -11.96 11.77
C VAL A 65 19.55 -12.12 10.27
N ARG A 66 19.75 -13.35 9.78
CA ARG A 66 19.87 -13.63 8.34
C ARG A 66 18.58 -13.34 7.57
N ILE A 67 17.42 -13.72 8.11
CA ILE A 67 16.13 -13.39 7.49
C ILE A 67 15.93 -11.86 7.46
N TYR A 68 16.23 -11.17 8.57
CA TYR A 68 16.14 -9.71 8.63
C TYR A 68 17.03 -9.04 7.57
N SER A 69 18.29 -9.45 7.46
CA SER A 69 19.22 -8.92 6.45
C SER A 69 18.70 -9.12 5.02
N ARG A 70 18.08 -10.27 4.71
CA ARG A 70 17.47 -10.50 3.40
C ARG A 70 16.25 -9.62 3.15
N LYS A 71 15.38 -9.41 4.16
CA LYS A 71 14.24 -8.48 4.04
C LYS A 71 14.74 -7.08 3.71
N ALA A 72 15.76 -6.59 4.39
CA ALA A 72 16.37 -5.29 4.12
C ALA A 72 16.98 -5.21 2.71
N LYS A 73 17.68 -6.25 2.26
CA LYS A 73 18.22 -6.32 0.88
C LYS A 73 17.12 -6.29 -0.18
N TYR A 74 16.03 -7.03 0.04
CA TYR A 74 14.88 -7.01 -0.88
C TYR A 74 14.20 -5.65 -0.89
N LEU A 75 14.03 -5.01 0.27
CA LEU A 75 13.48 -3.66 0.35
C LEU A 75 14.34 -2.64 -0.41
N LEU A 76 15.66 -2.68 -0.21
CA LEU A 76 16.59 -1.81 -0.95
C LEU A 76 16.46 -2.00 -2.47
N ALA A 77 16.41 -3.25 -2.93
CA ALA A 77 16.25 -3.57 -4.34
C ALA A 77 14.91 -3.04 -4.89
N ASP A 78 13.80 -3.32 -4.20
CA ASP A 78 12.47 -2.88 -4.61
C ASP A 78 12.37 -1.33 -4.65
N CYS A 79 12.98 -0.63 -3.68
CA CYS A 79 13.08 0.84 -3.68
C CYS A 79 13.96 1.38 -4.81
N SER A 80 15.06 0.71 -5.13
CA SER A 80 15.97 1.11 -6.20
C SER A 80 15.29 0.98 -7.56
N ASP A 81 14.58 -0.14 -7.77
CA ASP A 81 13.78 -0.38 -8.98
C ASP A 81 12.64 0.64 -9.11
N ALA A 82 11.95 0.95 -8.02
CA ALA A 82 10.90 1.97 -8.00
C ALA A 82 11.44 3.35 -8.38
N LEU A 83 12.58 3.76 -7.82
CA LEU A 83 13.24 5.03 -8.14
C LEU A 83 13.58 5.11 -9.63
N ILE A 84 14.20 4.06 -10.18
CA ILE A 84 14.57 4.01 -11.60
C ILE A 84 13.33 4.13 -12.49
N LYS A 85 12.24 3.41 -12.15
CA LYS A 85 10.99 3.46 -12.91
C LYS A 85 10.37 4.86 -12.89
N ILE A 86 10.30 5.51 -11.72
CA ILE A 86 9.79 6.88 -11.59
C ILE A 86 10.64 7.83 -12.43
N LYS A 87 11.97 7.80 -12.28
CA LYS A 87 12.88 8.66 -13.04
C LYS A 87 12.77 8.44 -14.56
N THR A 88 12.50 7.21 -14.99
CA THR A 88 12.34 6.89 -16.41
C THR A 88 10.98 7.34 -16.96
N ALA A 89 9.90 7.18 -16.19
CA ALA A 89 8.56 7.59 -16.58
C ALA A 89 8.42 9.11 -16.73
N PHE A 90 9.14 9.89 -15.92
CA PHE A 90 9.13 11.37 -15.97
C PHE A 90 10.34 11.95 -16.71
N ARG A 91 11.03 11.15 -17.55
CA ARG A 91 12.13 11.66 -18.35
C ARG A 91 11.58 12.61 -19.44
N PRO A 92 12.11 13.84 -19.58
CA PRO A 92 11.72 14.75 -20.64
C PRO A 92 11.88 14.08 -22.02
N GLY A 93 10.81 14.05 -22.82
CA GLY A 93 10.77 13.44 -24.15
C GLY A 93 10.40 11.95 -24.21
N HIS A 94 10.08 11.30 -23.08
CA HIS A 94 9.52 9.94 -23.05
C HIS A 94 8.02 9.90 -22.69
N THR A 95 7.42 11.07 -22.48
CA THR A 95 5.98 11.25 -22.31
C THR A 95 5.33 11.47 -23.68
N ASP A 96 4.12 10.94 -23.90
CA ASP A 96 3.35 11.11 -25.16
C ASP A 96 3.00 12.58 -25.49
N LEU A 97 3.24 13.48 -24.54
CA LEU A 97 2.99 14.90 -24.69
C LEU A 97 4.22 15.60 -25.34
N PRO A 98 4.04 16.31 -26.47
CA PRO A 98 5.10 17.11 -27.07
C PRO A 98 5.60 18.19 -26.11
N VAL A 99 6.83 18.66 -26.29
CA VAL A 99 7.47 19.62 -25.37
C VAL A 99 6.67 20.92 -25.26
N GLU A 100 6.03 21.39 -26.34
CA GLU A 100 5.11 22.53 -26.31
C GLU A 100 3.79 22.29 -25.54
N GLY A 101 3.43 21.04 -25.23
CA GLY A 101 2.18 20.67 -24.55
C GLY A 101 2.32 20.42 -23.04
N LEU A 102 3.52 20.55 -22.48
CA LEU A 102 3.81 20.29 -21.06
C LEU A 102 3.07 21.24 -20.10
N GLU A 103 2.65 22.40 -20.58
CA GLU A 103 1.91 23.41 -19.81
C GLU A 103 0.58 23.70 -20.51
N ALA A 104 -0.54 23.44 -19.82
CA ALA A 104 -1.85 23.77 -20.35
C ALA A 104 -2.04 25.29 -20.34
N THR A 105 -2.46 25.86 -21.47
CA THR A 105 -2.85 27.27 -21.54
C THR A 105 -3.93 27.58 -20.50
N ILE A 106 -3.81 28.69 -19.76
CA ILE A 106 -4.75 29.09 -18.69
C ILE A 106 -6.21 28.97 -19.15
N LYS A 107 -6.52 29.42 -20.37
CA LYS A 107 -7.88 29.35 -20.97
C LYS A 107 -8.43 27.94 -21.15
N ALA A 108 -7.60 26.90 -21.14
CA ALA A 108 -8.01 25.50 -21.23
C ALA A 108 -8.36 24.89 -19.87
N ILE A 109 -7.88 25.48 -18.76
CA ILE A 109 -8.07 24.99 -17.38
C ILE A 109 -9.10 25.83 -16.63
N THR A 110 -9.24 27.11 -16.97
CA THR A 110 -10.26 27.99 -16.39
C THR A 110 -11.49 28.02 -17.28
N LEU A 111 -12.68 27.88 -16.67
CA LEU A 111 -13.96 28.08 -17.34
C LEU A 111 -13.99 29.49 -17.97
N VAL A 112 -14.49 29.62 -19.19
CA VAL A 112 -14.69 30.93 -19.81
C VAL A 112 -15.76 31.65 -19.02
N GLU A 113 -15.41 32.78 -18.40
CA GLU A 113 -16.35 33.64 -17.71
C GLU A 113 -17.19 34.41 -18.73
N ASP A 114 -18.15 33.73 -19.36
CA ASP A 114 -19.20 34.38 -20.14
C ASP A 114 -20.33 34.81 -19.20
N PHE A 115 -20.19 36.02 -18.63
CA PHE A 115 -21.24 36.63 -17.82
C PHE A 115 -22.40 37.18 -18.67
N THR A 116 -22.35 37.05 -20.01
CA THR A 116 -23.40 37.58 -20.90
C THR A 116 -24.53 36.60 -21.16
N THR A 117 -24.43 35.35 -20.72
CA THR A 117 -25.48 34.32 -20.88
C THR A 117 -26.58 34.37 -19.81
N PHE A 118 -26.63 35.40 -18.96
CA PHE A 118 -27.82 35.66 -18.13
C PHE A 118 -28.92 36.25 -19.01
N ASP A 119 -29.67 35.38 -19.67
CA ASP A 119 -30.90 35.72 -20.38
C ASP A 119 -31.95 36.25 -19.38
N PRO A 120 -32.37 37.52 -19.47
CA PRO A 120 -33.34 38.11 -18.57
C PRO A 120 -34.80 37.76 -18.95
N GLN A 121 -35.07 36.59 -19.52
CA GLN A 121 -36.43 36.06 -19.63
C GLN A 121 -36.79 35.20 -18.43
N LEU A 122 -36.78 35.81 -17.24
CA LEU A 122 -37.57 35.29 -16.13
C LEU A 122 -39.03 35.75 -16.34
N PRO A 123 -40.01 34.85 -16.45
CA PRO A 123 -41.40 35.27 -16.64
C PRO A 123 -41.87 36.10 -15.44
N ASP A 124 -42.63 37.16 -15.72
CA ASP A 124 -43.13 38.14 -14.74
C ASP A 124 -43.76 37.42 -13.52
N PRO A 125 -43.32 37.72 -12.27
CA PRO A 125 -43.83 37.06 -11.06
C PRO A 125 -45.34 37.18 -10.87
N ARG A 126 -46.02 38.08 -11.60
CA ARG A 126 -47.47 38.24 -11.61
C ARG A 126 -48.24 37.10 -12.28
N HIS A 127 -47.57 36.16 -12.94
CA HIS A 127 -48.22 34.97 -13.49
C HIS A 127 -48.26 33.75 -12.55
N CYS A 128 -47.63 33.83 -11.36
CA CYS A 128 -47.63 32.74 -10.37
C CYS A 128 -48.63 32.90 -9.22
N PHE A 129 -49.44 33.97 -9.19
CA PHE A 129 -50.49 34.13 -8.18
C PHE A 129 -51.86 33.80 -8.78
N PRO A 130 -52.49 32.66 -8.43
CA PRO A 130 -53.87 32.43 -8.81
C PRO A 130 -54.74 33.52 -8.17
N HIS A 131 -55.61 34.13 -8.98
CA HIS A 131 -56.67 35.01 -8.54
C HIS A 131 -57.42 34.36 -7.36
N PHE A 132 -57.31 34.95 -6.17
CA PHE A 132 -58.22 34.63 -5.08
C PHE A 132 -59.60 35.12 -5.52
N SER A 133 -60.48 34.20 -5.89
CA SER A 133 -61.87 34.49 -6.20
C SER A 133 -62.57 34.96 -4.93
N ASN A 134 -62.82 36.26 -4.82
CA ASN A 134 -63.84 36.77 -3.90
C ASN A 134 -65.21 36.30 -4.41
N THR A 135 -65.73 35.23 -3.81
CA THR A 135 -67.16 34.91 -3.89
C THR A 135 -67.93 35.92 -3.05
N SER A 136 -68.49 36.94 -3.70
CA SER A 136 -69.66 37.63 -3.17
C SER A 136 -70.89 36.84 -3.57
N ASN A 137 -71.54 36.15 -2.62
CA ASN A 137 -72.96 35.85 -2.71
C ASN A 137 -73.57 36.20 -1.35
N LEU A 138 -74.39 37.26 -1.35
CA LEU A 138 -75.55 37.32 -0.48
C LEU A 138 -76.51 36.23 -0.94
N ASP A 139 -76.77 35.27 -0.06
CA ASP A 139 -78.11 34.80 0.35
C ASP A 139 -77.96 33.77 1.48
#